data_AF-A0A0S4KWX9-F1
#
_entry.id   AF-A0A0S4KWX9-F1
#
_cell.length_a   1.000
_cell.length_b   1.000
_cell.length_c   1.000
_cell.angle_alpha   90.00
_cell.angle_beta   90.00
_cell.angle_gamma   90.00
#
_symmetry.space_group_name_H-M   'P 1'
#
loop_
_entity.id
_entity.type
_entity.pdbx_description
1 polymer ?
#
loop_
_entity_poly.entity_id
_entity_poly.type
_entity_poly.pdbx_seq_one_letter_code
_entity_poly.pdbx_strand_id
1 'polypeptide(L)'
;MLVVFGTDSDNERDWLLAGQALQHILLVACQHGLLASYLNQPIQVAALRPKPQNLEGGGFPQILLRLGYPVDKIRLTQRRAPEDVIELV
;
A
#
# COMPACT_ATOMS: atom_id res chain seq x y z
N MET A 1 4.69 -11.87 -6.27
CA MET A 1 3.21 -11.97 -6.17
C MET A 1 2.61 -10.59 -6.36
N LEU A 2 1.47 -10.47 -7.05
CA LEU A 2 0.70 -9.23 -7.15
C LEU A 2 -0.42 -9.26 -6.11
N VAL A 3 -0.66 -8.15 -5.41
CA VAL A 3 -1.66 -8.06 -4.34
C VAL A 3 -2.45 -6.77 -4.48
N VAL A 4 -3.77 -6.88 -4.38
CA VAL A 4 -4.71 -5.77 -4.29
C VAL A 4 -5.38 -5.83 -2.92
N PHE A 5 -5.43 -4.69 -2.23
CA PHE A 5 -6.23 -4.53 -1.02
C PHE A 5 -7.36 -3.54 -1.33
N GLY A 6 -8.56 -3.91 -0.92
CA GLY A 6 -9.75 -3.10 -1.07
C GLY A 6 -10.51 -2.95 0.25
N THR A 7 -11.43 -1.99 0.25
CA THR A 7 -12.34 -1.70 1.35
C THR A 7 -13.79 -1.80 0.88
N ASP A 8 -14.73 -1.85 1.81
CA ASP A 8 -16.16 -1.96 1.47
C ASP A 8 -16.71 -0.67 0.83
N SER A 9 -16.10 0.48 1.12
CA SER A 9 -16.42 1.77 0.49
C SER A 9 -15.18 2.62 0.23
N ASP A 10 -15.33 3.80 -0.38
CA ASP A 10 -14.24 4.72 -0.74
C ASP A 10 -14.33 6.05 0.02
N ASN A 11 -14.51 5.98 1.34
CA ASN A 11 -14.55 7.15 2.22
C ASN A 11 -13.27 7.31 3.07
N GLU A 12 -13.14 8.44 3.74
CA GLU A 12 -11.95 8.79 4.54
C GLU A 12 -11.62 7.77 5.64
N ARG A 13 -12.63 7.21 6.30
CA ARG A 13 -12.45 6.19 7.34
C ARG A 13 -11.91 4.90 6.74
N ASP A 14 -12.43 4.49 5.59
CA ASP A 14 -11.96 3.30 4.89
C ASP A 14 -10.52 3.49 4.38
N TRP A 15 -10.15 4.68 3.92
CA TRP A 15 -8.76 4.99 3.56
C TRP A 15 -7.82 4.84 4.75
N LEU A 16 -8.23 5.30 5.94
CA LEU A 16 -7.42 5.15 7.15
C LEU A 16 -7.27 3.67 7.55
N LEU A 17 -8.36 2.90 7.51
CA LEU A 17 -8.34 1.47 7.80
C LEU A 17 -7.45 0.72 6.80
N ALA A 18 -7.54 1.04 5.51
CA ALA A 18 -6.67 0.48 4.48
C ALA A 18 -5.19 0.80 4.76
N GLY A 19 -4.88 2.03 5.20
CA GLY A 19 -3.53 2.44 5.59
C GLY A 19 -2.99 1.66 6.79
N GLN A 20 -3.81 1.43 7.82
CA GLN A 20 -3.45 0.64 9.00
C GLN A 20 -3.20 -0.83 8.63
N ALA A 21 -4.09 -1.42 7.83
CA ALA A 21 -3.93 -2.79 7.34
C ALA A 21 -2.67 -2.94 6.49
N LEU A 22 -2.41 -1.97 5.59
CA LEU A 22 -1.20 -1.93 4.78
C LEU A 22 0.05 -1.91 5.65
N GLN A 23 0.10 -1.05 6.67
CA GLN A 23 1.25 -0.97 7.59
C GLN A 23 1.51 -2.32 8.28
N HIS A 24 0.46 -2.98 8.76
CA HIS A 24 0.59 -4.30 9.39
C HIS A 24 1.15 -5.34 8.40
N ILE A 25 0.58 -5.42 7.20
CA ILE A 25 1.04 -6.34 6.14
C ILE A 25 2.51 -6.11 5.79
N LEU A 26 2.94 -4.85 5.67
CA LEU A 26 4.33 -4.52 5.33
C LEU A 26 5.30 -4.92 6.44
N LEU A 27 4.93 -4.75 7.71
CA LEU A 27 5.78 -5.19 8.82
C LEU A 27 5.89 -6.72 8.88
N VAL A 28 4.79 -7.44 8.71
CA VAL A 28 4.79 -8.91 8.65
C VAL A 28 5.62 -9.39 7.46
N ALA A 29 5.43 -8.81 6.28
CA ALA A 29 6.23 -9.13 5.09
C ALA A 29 7.73 -8.91 5.34
N CYS A 30 8.09 -7.79 5.98
CA CYS A 30 9.47 -7.47 6.35
C CYS A 30 10.08 -8.54 7.28
N GLN A 31 9.32 -9.02 8.28
CA GLN A 31 9.76 -10.11 9.17
C GLN A 31 10.06 -11.40 8.39
N HIS A 32 9.37 -11.63 7.27
CA HIS A 32 9.61 -12.76 6.38
C HIS A 32 10.63 -12.48 5.26
N GLY A 33 11.31 -11.34 5.27
CA GLY A 33 12.33 -10.97 4.26
C GLY A 33 11.74 -10.55 2.90
N LEU A 34 10.45 -10.27 2.84
CA LEU A 34 9.77 -9.77 1.64
C LEU A 34 9.84 -8.25 1.57
N LEU A 35 9.90 -7.72 0.34
CA LEU A 35 9.75 -6.30 0.07
C LEU A 35 8.53 -6.02 -0.80
N ALA A 36 7.96 -4.83 -0.62
CA ALA A 36 6.84 -4.32 -1.41
C ALA A 36 7.29 -3.33 -2.49
N SER A 37 6.69 -3.42 -3.68
CA SER A 37 6.83 -2.45 -4.76
C SER A 37 5.45 -1.97 -5.19
N TYR A 38 5.20 -0.68 -5.03
CA TYR A 38 3.88 -0.07 -5.29
C TYR A 38 3.63 0.14 -6.77
N LEU A 39 2.40 -0.14 -7.19
CA LEU A 39 1.91 0.01 -8.56
C LEU A 39 0.56 0.74 -8.54
N ASN A 40 0.45 1.84 -7.78
CA ASN A 40 -0.84 2.46 -7.45
C ASN A 40 -1.46 3.32 -8.57
N GLN A 41 -0.79 3.52 -9.72
CA GLN A 41 -1.33 4.34 -10.82
C GLN A 41 -2.73 3.89 -11.29
N PRO A 42 -3.04 2.57 -11.41
CA PRO A 42 -4.38 2.10 -11.77
C PRO A 42 -5.47 2.45 -10.75
N ILE A 43 -5.09 2.82 -9.52
CA ILE A 43 -6.02 3.23 -8.46
C ILE A 43 -6.14 4.76 -8.41
N GLN A 44 -5.02 5.47 -8.59
CA GLN A 44 -4.96 6.94 -8.49
C GLN A 44 -5.60 7.66 -9.68
N VAL A 45 -5.65 7.03 -10.85
CA VAL A 45 -6.25 7.61 -12.06
C VAL A 45 -7.70 7.14 -12.18
N ALA A 46 -8.66 8.07 -12.08
CA ALA A 46 -10.10 7.76 -12.10
C ALA A 46 -10.52 6.90 -13.31
N ALA A 47 -9.98 7.18 -14.51
CA ALA A 47 -10.27 6.42 -15.72
C ALA A 47 -9.73 4.97 -15.71
N LEU A 48 -8.75 4.66 -14.86
CA LEU A 48 -8.16 3.32 -14.74
C LEU A 48 -8.78 2.49 -13.61
N ARG A 49 -9.37 3.16 -12.61
CA ARG A 49 -9.89 2.54 -11.38
C ARG A 49 -10.96 1.46 -11.56
N PRO A 50 -11.81 1.47 -12.59
CA PRO A 50 -12.75 0.36 -12.83
C PRO A 50 -12.06 -0.97 -13.15
N LYS A 51 -10.83 -0.95 -13.69
CA LYS A 51 -10.11 -2.18 -14.07
C LYS A 51 -9.82 -3.10 -12.87
N PRO A 52 -9.19 -2.61 -11.77
CA PRO A 52 -8.99 -3.43 -10.58
C PRO A 52 -10.30 -3.75 -9.83
N GLN A 53 -11.36 -2.96 -9.98
CA GLN A 53 -12.66 -3.24 -9.35
C GLN A 53 -13.36 -4.49 -9.92
N ASN A 54 -13.01 -4.88 -11.15
CA ASN A 54 -13.50 -6.09 -11.79
C ASN A 54 -12.69 -7.35 -11.44
N LEU A 55 -11.69 -7.25 -10.57
CA LEU A 55 -10.96 -8.42 -10.05
C LEU A 55 -11.81 -9.15 -9.00
N GLU A 56 -11.60 -10.46 -8.86
CA GLU A 56 -12.30 -11.28 -7.87
C GLU A 56 -12.04 -10.75 -6.45
N GLY A 57 -13.11 -10.59 -5.65
CA GLY A 57 -13.05 -10.08 -4.28
C GLY A 57 -13.99 -8.91 -3.97
N GLY A 58 -14.45 -8.18 -5.00
CA GLY A 58 -15.37 -7.05 -4.83
C GLY A 58 -14.77 -5.86 -4.05
N GLY A 59 -15.60 -4.84 -3.79
CA GLY A 59 -15.20 -3.66 -3.01
C GLY A 59 -14.50 -2.55 -3.82
N PHE A 60 -13.84 -1.65 -3.10
CA PHE A 60 -13.12 -0.49 -3.65
C PHE A 60 -11.62 -0.71 -3.51
N PRO A 61 -10.87 -0.88 -4.61
CA PRO A 61 -9.43 -1.06 -4.54
C PRO A 61 -8.76 0.21 -4.00
N GLN A 62 -7.90 0.04 -3.00
CA GLN A 62 -7.17 1.12 -2.33
C GLN A 62 -5.67 1.09 -2.62
N ILE A 63 -5.06 -0.10 -2.67
CA ILE A 63 -3.62 -0.28 -2.91
C ILE A 63 -3.36 -1.46 -3.84
N LEU A 64 -2.45 -1.29 -4.80
CA LEU A 64 -1.92 -2.34 -5.67
C LEU A 64 -0.41 -2.39 -5.50
N LEU A 65 0.12 -3.56 -5.13
CA LEU A 65 1.54 -3.74 -4.95
C LEU A 65 2.03 -5.14 -5.33
N ARG A 66 3.33 -5.25 -5.56
CA ARG A 66 4.03 -6.53 -5.63
C ARG A 66 4.67 -6.83 -4.29
N LEU A 67 4.52 -8.07 -3.81
CA LEU A 67 5.29 -8.63 -2.71
C LEU A 67 6.22 -9.74 -3.23
N GLY A 68 7.47 -9.75 -2.77
CA GLY A 68 8.42 -10.79 -3.14
C GLY A 68 9.78 -10.61 -2.46
N TYR A 69 10.64 -11.62 -2.63
CA TYR A 69 12.02 -11.57 -2.19
C TYR A 69 12.83 -10.68 -3.13
N PRO A 70 13.62 -9.73 -2.61
CA PRO A 70 14.50 -8.94 -3.45
C PRO A 70 15.64 -9.81 -4.00
N VAL A 71 15.97 -9.61 -5.27
CA VAL A 71 17.13 -10.26 -5.91
C VAL A 71 18.44 -9.53 -5.60
N ASP A 72 18.37 -8.23 -5.35
CA ASP A 72 19.51 -7.36 -5.08
C ASP A 72 19.37 -6.63 -3.73
N LYS A 73 20.48 -6.16 -3.19
CA LYS A 73 20.47 -5.29 -2.02
C LYS A 73 19.83 -3.94 -2.36
N ILE A 74 18.73 -3.62 -1.70
CA ILE A 74 18.00 -2.36 -1.95
C ILE A 74 18.56 -1.24 -1.05
N ARG A 75 18.80 -0.08 -1.66
CA ARG A 75 19.16 1.13 -0.91
C ARG A 75 17.94 1.66 -0.16
N LEU A 76 18.12 1.92 1.14
CA LEU A 76 17.06 2.53 1.94
C LEU A 76 16.73 3.92 1.43
N THR A 77 15.43 4.21 1.33
CA THR A 77 14.93 5.54 0.99
C THR A 77 15.11 6.47 2.18
N GLN A 78 15.54 7.71 1.93
CA GLN A 78 15.68 8.69 3.00
C GLN A 78 14.32 9.09 3.57
N ARG A 79 14.30 9.51 4.83
CA ARG A 79 13.13 10.12 5.49
C ARG A 79 13.54 11.49 6.02
N ARG A 80 12.57 12.40 6.14
CA ARG A 80 12.77 13.68 6.84
C ARG A 80 13.13 13.42 8.29
N ALA A 81 13.85 14.35 8.92
CA ALA A 81 14.21 14.22 10.32
C ALA A 81 12.93 14.36 11.19
N PRO A 82 12.84 13.69 12.35
CA PRO A 82 11.67 13.79 13.21
C PRO A 82 11.29 15.23 13.59
N GLU A 83 12.29 16.07 13.86
CA GLU A 83 12.13 17.49 14.17
C GLU A 83 11.47 18.31 13.05
N ASP A 84 11.50 17.83 11.80
CA ASP A 84 10.84 18.47 10.66
C ASP A 84 9.34 18.12 10.56
N VAL A 85 8.86 17.12 11.30
CA VAL A 85 7.53 16.51 11.08
C VAL A 85 6.74 16.20 12.36
N ILE A 86 7.33 16.33 13.55
CA ILE A 86 6.68 16.08 14.84
C ILE A 86 6.63 17.38 15.64
N GLU A 87 5.41 17.81 15.98
CA GLU A 87 5.18 18.84 16.99
C GLU A 87 4.98 18.14 18.35
N LEU A 88 5.84 18.46 19.32
CA LEU A 88 5.66 18.02 20.69
C LEU A 88 4.69 18.99 21.37
N VAL A 89 3.47 18.53 21.61
CA VAL A 89 2.43 19.26 22.37
C VAL A 89 2.46 18.84 23.83
#